data_AF-A0A960R8Z4-F1
#
_entry.id   AF-A0A960R8Z4-F1
#
_cell.length_a   1.000
_cell.length_b   1.000
_cell.length_c   1.000
_cell.angle_alpha   90.00
_cell.angle_beta   90.00
_cell.angle_gamma   90.00
#
_symmetry.space_group_name_H-M   'P 1'
#
loop_
_entity.id
_entity.type
_entity.pdbx_description
1 polymer ?
#
loop_
_entity_poly.entity_id
_entity_poly.type
_entity_poly.pdbx_seq_one_letter_code
_entity_poly.pdbx_strand_id
1 'polypeptide(L)'
;MSPRRMNPLPLAIGAIACLGIAFSANAQSGSKSGGGSSLGDLLNKVKDIKVPESVSNLPNQLAELKESYLETTKTVDSLRTEVAALREEVEALKADNAALREAVGVKVAANERGALLKPLEVSASELMKSWRDNRETAATQYGGRYLRVVGTVEGFETAIQEIVVLLKTDTDSKIRCHIRRDASFHAEVIANQGRLVDRNDRSTILTVGQPVAVLGTCDGFDLDVKLSNCRIEGMEVRRLDPPKGQN
;
A
#
# COMPACT_ATOMS: atom_id res chain seq x y z
N MET A 1 0.42 16.07 8.11
CA MET A 1 1.67 15.33 7.82
C MET A 1 2.02 15.57 6.37
N SER A 2 3.18 16.18 6.12
CA SER A 2 3.67 16.69 4.84
C SER A 2 4.00 15.61 3.80
N PRO A 3 3.95 15.90 2.49
CA PRO A 3 4.53 15.01 1.47
C PRO A 3 6.05 15.23 1.37
N ARG A 4 6.83 14.14 1.45
CA ARG A 4 8.28 14.16 1.28
C ARG A 4 8.63 14.33 -0.20
N ARG A 5 9.43 15.35 -0.50
CA ARG A 5 10.10 15.59 -1.78
C ARG A 5 11.12 14.47 -2.05
N MET A 6 11.12 13.95 -3.28
CA MET A 6 12.20 13.15 -3.84
C MET A 6 13.33 14.09 -4.30
N ASN A 7 14.56 13.79 -3.93
CA ASN A 7 15.77 14.43 -4.46
C ASN A 7 16.30 13.63 -5.67
N PRO A 8 16.80 14.28 -6.73
CA PRO A 8 17.56 13.61 -7.78
C PRO A 8 19.06 13.52 -7.41
N LEU A 9 19.69 12.39 -7.71
CA LEU A 9 21.14 12.21 -7.69
C LEU A 9 21.81 13.03 -8.83
N PRO A 10 23.01 13.60 -8.62
CA PRO A 10 23.77 14.19 -9.70
C PRO A 10 24.61 13.13 -10.45
N LEU A 11 24.42 13.06 -11.77
CA LEU A 11 25.39 12.51 -12.72
C LEU A 11 26.63 13.40 -12.73
N ALA A 12 27.79 12.86 -12.35
CA ALA A 12 29.09 13.49 -12.59
C ALA A 12 29.75 12.81 -13.80
N ILE A 13 29.60 13.40 -14.99
CA ILE A 13 30.39 13.06 -16.18
C ILE A 13 31.63 13.94 -16.14
N GLY A 14 32.77 13.37 -15.76
CA GLY A 14 34.07 14.04 -15.78
C GLY A 14 34.61 14.11 -17.22
N ALA A 15 34.62 15.30 -17.79
CA ALA A 15 35.31 15.61 -19.03
C ALA A 15 36.84 15.60 -18.81
N ILE A 16 37.56 14.70 -19.49
CA ILE A 16 39.02 14.70 -19.54
C ILE A 16 39.44 15.67 -20.66
N ALA A 17 39.98 16.82 -20.25
CA ALA A 17 40.55 17.82 -21.15
C ALA A 17 41.92 17.34 -21.67
N CYS A 18 42.06 17.29 -23.00
CA CYS A 18 43.34 17.15 -23.69
C CYS A 18 44.20 18.39 -23.45
N LEU A 19 45.29 18.26 -22.68
CA LEU A 19 46.37 19.25 -22.68
C LEU A 19 47.42 18.85 -23.72
N GLY A 20 47.38 19.50 -24.88
CA GLY A 20 48.53 19.60 -25.77
C GLY A 20 49.51 20.63 -25.21
N ILE A 21 50.77 20.26 -25.05
CA ILE A 21 51.87 21.21 -24.83
C ILE A 21 52.84 21.07 -26.00
N ALA A 22 53.07 22.22 -26.63
CA ALA A 22 53.85 22.44 -27.83
C ALA A 22 55.35 22.19 -27.61
N PHE A 23 55.97 21.50 -28.58
CA PHE A 23 57.42 21.46 -28.75
C PHE A 23 57.88 22.81 -29.35
N SER A 24 58.68 23.56 -28.61
CA SER A 24 59.43 24.71 -29.16
C SER A 24 60.82 24.26 -29.57
N ALA A 25 61.14 24.50 -30.84
CA ALA A 25 62.47 24.40 -31.38
C ALA A 25 63.38 25.48 -30.77
N ASN A 26 64.59 25.10 -30.39
CA ASN A 26 65.69 26.07 -30.29
C ASN A 26 66.93 25.46 -30.91
N ALA A 27 67.35 26.04 -32.04
CA ALA A 27 68.62 25.78 -32.67
C ALA A 27 69.60 26.87 -32.21
N GLN A 28 70.75 26.49 -31.67
CA GLN A 28 71.89 27.38 -31.64
C GLN A 28 73.18 26.60 -31.88
N SER A 29 73.85 27.02 -32.95
CA SER A 29 75.13 26.57 -33.45
C SER A 29 76.28 27.03 -32.55
N GLY A 30 77.33 26.22 -32.48
CA GLY A 30 78.58 26.58 -31.82
C GLY A 30 79.62 25.47 -31.96
N SER A 31 80.75 25.83 -32.55
CA SER A 31 81.72 24.96 -33.22
C SER A 31 82.80 24.30 -32.35
N LYS A 32 83.42 23.27 -32.96
CA LYS A 32 84.84 22.84 -32.92
C LYS A 32 85.27 21.73 -31.95
N SER A 33 85.83 20.69 -32.60
CA SER A 33 87.15 20.11 -32.36
C SER A 33 87.28 18.96 -31.36
N GLY A 34 87.42 17.74 -31.90
CA GLY A 34 88.57 16.88 -31.58
C GLY A 34 88.29 15.61 -30.77
N GLY A 35 88.80 14.49 -31.29
CA GLY A 35 89.21 13.32 -30.50
C GLY A 35 88.16 12.23 -30.37
N GLY A 36 88.48 11.02 -30.83
CA GLY A 36 87.53 9.92 -31.00
C GLY A 36 86.84 9.49 -29.71
N SER A 37 85.51 9.54 -29.71
CA SER A 37 84.66 8.96 -28.68
C SER A 37 84.75 7.45 -28.81
N SER A 38 85.53 6.83 -27.94
CA SER A 38 85.63 5.38 -27.83
C SER A 38 84.24 4.78 -27.59
N LEU A 39 83.98 3.63 -28.21
CA LEU A 39 82.80 2.79 -27.92
C LEU A 39 82.60 2.56 -26.41
N GLY A 40 83.69 2.60 -25.63
CA GLY A 40 83.65 2.50 -24.17
C GLY A 40 82.89 3.65 -23.48
N ASP A 41 83.01 4.89 -23.98
CA ASP A 41 82.31 6.05 -23.39
C ASP A 41 80.81 6.02 -23.70
N LEU A 42 80.44 5.52 -24.88
CA LEU A 42 79.04 5.28 -25.24
C LEU A 42 78.45 4.12 -24.43
N LEU A 43 79.21 3.04 -24.23
CA LEU A 43 78.76 1.90 -23.43
C LEU A 43 78.56 2.26 -21.95
N ASN A 44 79.45 3.10 -21.40
CA ASN A 44 79.29 3.61 -20.03
C ASN A 44 78.09 4.54 -19.92
N LYS A 45 77.89 5.47 -20.88
CA LYS A 45 76.66 6.28 -20.92
C LYS A 45 75.39 5.45 -21.02
N VAL A 46 75.38 4.37 -21.80
CA VAL A 46 74.22 3.46 -21.91
C VAL A 46 73.99 2.67 -20.61
N LYS A 47 75.06 2.24 -19.92
CA LYS A 47 74.96 1.63 -18.59
C LYS A 47 74.44 2.60 -17.53
N ASP A 48 74.75 3.89 -17.68
CA ASP A 48 74.34 4.96 -16.76
C ASP A 48 72.95 5.55 -17.09
N ILE A 49 72.32 5.16 -18.22
CA ILE A 49 70.89 5.44 -18.44
C ILE A 49 70.10 4.54 -17.49
N LYS A 50 69.95 5.01 -16.25
CA LYS A 50 69.02 4.45 -15.28
C LYS A 50 67.62 4.73 -15.80
N VAL A 51 66.96 3.68 -16.28
CA VAL A 51 65.55 3.74 -16.71
C VAL A 51 64.76 4.33 -15.52
N PRO A 52 64.05 5.46 -15.70
CA PRO A 52 63.31 6.09 -14.61
C PRO A 52 62.34 5.07 -13.99
N GLU A 53 62.19 5.06 -12.67
CA GLU A 53 61.32 4.10 -11.97
C GLU A 53 59.88 4.11 -12.50
N SER A 54 59.43 5.27 -13.02
CA SER A 54 58.16 5.46 -13.71
C SER A 54 58.00 4.55 -14.94
N VAL A 55 59.08 4.29 -15.68
CA VAL A 55 59.07 3.42 -16.86
C VAL A 55 59.22 1.95 -16.47
N SER A 56 59.95 1.64 -15.39
CA SER A 56 60.04 0.27 -14.88
C SER A 56 58.74 -0.22 -14.22
N ASN A 57 57.87 0.68 -13.75
CA ASN A 57 56.61 0.32 -13.09
C ASN A 57 55.38 0.31 -14.04
N LEU A 58 55.52 0.83 -15.27
CA LEU A 58 54.49 0.76 -16.32
C LEU A 58 53.96 -0.66 -16.58
N PRO A 59 54.78 -1.72 -16.61
CA PRO A 59 54.29 -3.09 -16.80
C PRO A 59 53.33 -3.54 -15.69
N ASN A 60 53.60 -3.15 -14.44
CA ASN A 60 52.75 -3.49 -13.29
C ASN A 60 51.42 -2.73 -13.36
N GLN A 61 51.48 -1.42 -13.65
CA GLN A 61 50.27 -0.61 -13.83
C GLN A 61 49.41 -1.10 -15.01
N LEU A 62 50.04 -1.57 -16.09
CA LEU A 62 49.33 -2.16 -17.23
C LEU A 62 48.69 -3.50 -16.86
N ALA A 63 49.35 -4.31 -16.02
CA ALA A 63 48.79 -5.56 -15.52
C ALA A 63 47.58 -5.32 -14.61
N GLU A 64 47.69 -4.40 -13.66
CA GLU A 64 46.59 -3.98 -12.76
C GLU A 64 45.40 -3.41 -13.53
N LEU A 65 45.67 -2.54 -14.53
CA LEU A 65 44.62 -1.98 -15.38
C LEU A 65 43.92 -3.06 -16.22
N LYS A 66 44.68 -4.03 -16.73
CA LYS A 66 44.12 -5.16 -17.49
C LYS A 66 43.23 -6.03 -16.61
N GLU A 67 43.64 -6.29 -15.38
CA GLU A 67 42.85 -7.06 -14.42
C GLU A 67 41.57 -6.33 -14.03
N SER A 68 41.66 -5.03 -13.73
CA SER A 68 40.49 -4.17 -13.48
C SER A 68 39.53 -4.12 -14.67
N TYR A 69 40.04 -4.05 -15.89
CA TYR A 69 39.22 -4.07 -17.11
C TYR A 69 38.48 -5.40 -17.28
N LEU A 70 39.15 -6.52 -17.05
CA LEU A 70 38.52 -7.84 -17.11
C LEU A 70 37.42 -7.99 -16.06
N GLU A 71 37.63 -7.50 -14.84
CA GLU A 71 36.63 -7.56 -13.78
C GLU A 71 35.43 -6.65 -14.05
N THR A 72 35.67 -5.45 -14.61
CA THR A 72 34.60 -4.56 -15.08
C THR A 72 33.79 -5.21 -16.20
N THR A 73 34.45 -5.96 -17.09
CA THR A 73 33.75 -6.67 -18.17
C THR A 73 32.83 -7.75 -17.62
N LYS A 74 33.30 -8.56 -16.67
CA LYS A 74 32.47 -9.59 -16.02
C LYS A 74 31.27 -9.00 -15.29
N THR A 75 31.46 -7.90 -14.56
CA THR A 75 30.36 -7.23 -13.84
C THR A 75 29.33 -6.66 -14.81
N VAL A 76 29.76 -6.07 -15.93
CA VAL A 76 28.84 -5.60 -16.99
C VAL A 76 28.04 -6.77 -17.58
N ASP A 77 28.68 -7.91 -17.84
CA ASP A 77 27.98 -9.09 -18.37
C ASP A 77 26.99 -9.67 -17.36
N SER A 78 27.34 -9.73 -16.07
CA SER A 78 26.41 -10.12 -14.99
C SER A 78 25.18 -9.20 -14.95
N LEU A 79 25.41 -7.88 -14.94
CA LEU A 79 24.32 -6.89 -14.94
C LEU A 79 23.42 -7.01 -16.18
N ARG A 80 23.99 -7.32 -17.36
CA ARG A 80 23.20 -7.57 -18.57
C ARG A 80 22.27 -8.78 -18.39
N THR A 81 22.75 -9.86 -17.78
CA THR A 81 21.93 -11.05 -17.53
C THR A 81 20.81 -10.76 -16.51
N GLU A 82 21.11 -10.04 -15.43
CA GLU A 82 20.10 -9.65 -14.43
C GLU A 82 19.03 -8.72 -15.02
N VAL A 83 19.43 -7.74 -15.84
CA VAL A 83 18.49 -6.85 -16.52
C VAL A 83 17.60 -7.60 -17.51
N ALA A 84 18.11 -8.64 -18.18
CA ALA A 84 17.30 -9.48 -19.06
C ALA A 84 16.24 -10.27 -18.26
N ALA A 85 16.63 -10.90 -17.14
CA ALA A 85 15.71 -11.63 -16.27
C ALA A 85 14.62 -10.71 -15.69
N LEU A 86 14.99 -9.52 -15.18
CA LEU A 86 14.03 -8.54 -14.67
C LEU A 86 13.02 -8.07 -15.72
N ARG A 87 13.44 -7.97 -16.99
CA ARG A 87 12.50 -7.62 -18.08
C ARG A 87 11.47 -8.73 -18.29
N GLU A 88 11.89 -9.99 -18.26
CA GLU A 88 10.97 -11.13 -18.35
C GLU A 88 9.99 -11.16 -17.19
N GLU A 89 10.45 -10.95 -15.95
CA GLU A 89 9.59 -10.85 -14.77
C GLU A 89 8.58 -9.71 -14.87
N VAL A 90 9.00 -8.54 -15.36
CA VAL A 90 8.09 -7.40 -15.55
C VAL A 90 7.02 -7.71 -16.59
N GLU A 91 7.36 -8.38 -17.69
CA GLU A 91 6.36 -8.78 -18.69
C GLU A 91 5.40 -9.84 -18.15
N ALA A 92 5.88 -10.81 -17.37
CA ALA A 92 5.01 -11.76 -16.67
C ALA A 92 4.05 -11.05 -15.70
N LEU A 93 4.56 -10.13 -14.88
CA LEU A 93 3.73 -9.34 -13.95
C LEU A 93 2.71 -8.44 -14.66
N LYS A 94 3.03 -7.94 -15.85
CA LYS A 94 2.08 -7.19 -16.69
C LYS A 94 0.96 -8.11 -17.20
N ALA A 95 1.30 -9.32 -17.65
CA ALA A 95 0.33 -10.31 -18.09
C ALA A 95 -0.59 -10.73 -16.95
N ASP A 96 -0.03 -11.01 -15.77
CA ASP A 96 -0.82 -11.33 -14.57
C ASP A 96 -1.74 -10.17 -14.16
N ASN A 97 -1.25 -8.92 -14.21
CA ASN A 97 -2.09 -7.76 -13.96
C ASN A 97 -3.20 -7.60 -15.00
N ALA A 98 -2.95 -7.90 -16.27
CA ALA A 98 -3.97 -7.87 -17.31
C ALA A 98 -5.04 -8.94 -17.07
N ALA A 99 -4.63 -10.18 -16.76
CA ALA A 99 -5.54 -11.26 -16.41
C ALA A 99 -6.37 -10.95 -15.15
N LEU A 100 -5.76 -10.36 -14.12
CA LEU A 100 -6.46 -9.89 -12.93
C LEU A 100 -7.45 -8.77 -13.26
N ARG A 101 -7.06 -7.81 -14.12
CA ARG A 101 -7.97 -6.75 -14.58
C ARG A 101 -9.13 -7.28 -15.40
N GLU A 102 -8.94 -8.32 -16.19
CA GLU A 102 -10.03 -8.99 -16.89
C GLU A 102 -10.89 -9.79 -15.91
N ALA A 103 -10.30 -10.57 -15.00
CA ALA A 103 -11.06 -11.32 -14.00
C ALA A 103 -11.88 -10.42 -13.06
N VAL A 104 -11.32 -9.27 -12.66
CA VAL A 104 -12.03 -8.25 -11.87
C VAL A 104 -12.98 -7.45 -12.76
N GLY A 105 -12.56 -7.07 -13.96
CA GLY A 105 -13.34 -6.28 -14.93
C GLY A 105 -14.58 -7.02 -15.42
N VAL A 106 -14.51 -8.34 -15.63
CA VAL A 106 -15.66 -9.20 -15.95
C VAL A 106 -16.59 -9.33 -14.74
N LYS A 107 -16.06 -9.41 -13.51
CA LYS A 107 -16.88 -9.36 -12.27
C LYS A 107 -17.54 -7.99 -12.04
N VAL A 108 -16.93 -6.91 -12.50
CA VAL A 108 -17.41 -5.52 -12.36
C VAL A 108 -18.32 -5.12 -13.52
N ALA A 109 -18.13 -5.65 -14.72
CA ALA A 109 -19.03 -5.44 -15.86
C ALA A 109 -20.37 -6.18 -15.66
N ALA A 110 -20.37 -7.29 -14.90
CA ALA A 110 -21.59 -7.97 -14.50
C ALA A 110 -22.34 -7.29 -13.34
N ASN A 111 -21.70 -6.39 -12.59
CA ASN A 111 -22.34 -5.68 -11.48
C ASN A 111 -21.69 -4.31 -11.29
N GLU A 112 -22.43 -3.28 -11.72
CA GLU A 112 -22.17 -1.87 -11.42
C GLU A 112 -21.67 -1.71 -9.98
N ARG A 113 -20.56 -0.97 -9.78
CA ARG A 113 -19.91 -0.73 -8.48
C ARG A 113 -20.86 -0.32 -7.33
N GLY A 114 -22.08 0.14 -7.62
CA GLY A 114 -23.13 0.41 -6.65
C GLY A 114 -23.84 -0.83 -6.08
N ALA A 115 -23.82 -1.98 -6.75
CA ALA A 115 -24.43 -3.23 -6.26
C ALA A 115 -23.51 -3.98 -5.27
N LEU A 116 -22.19 -3.87 -5.42
CA LEU A 116 -21.21 -4.46 -4.50
C LEU A 116 -21.14 -3.75 -3.13
N LEU A 117 -21.63 -2.51 -3.04
CA LEU A 117 -21.66 -1.72 -1.81
C LEU A 117 -23.05 -1.65 -1.18
N LYS A 118 -24.07 -2.25 -1.81
CA LYS A 118 -25.38 -2.34 -1.20
C LYS A 118 -25.35 -3.45 -0.15
N PRO A 119 -25.62 -3.15 1.13
CA PRO A 119 -25.76 -4.19 2.13
C PRO A 119 -26.83 -5.19 1.66
N LEU A 120 -26.51 -6.48 1.79
CA LEU A 120 -27.43 -7.54 1.41
C LEU A 120 -28.69 -7.44 2.26
N GLU A 121 -29.83 -7.20 1.62
CA GLU A 121 -31.11 -7.09 2.30
C GLU A 121 -31.65 -8.47 2.65
N VAL A 122 -31.95 -8.69 3.93
CA VAL A 122 -32.50 -9.96 4.43
C VAL A 122 -33.54 -9.65 5.50
N SER A 123 -34.64 -10.39 5.53
CA SER A 123 -35.60 -10.27 6.63
C SER A 123 -35.09 -10.94 7.91
N ALA A 124 -35.52 -10.45 9.08
CA ALA A 124 -35.12 -11.04 10.36
C ALA A 124 -35.49 -12.53 10.46
N SER A 125 -36.73 -12.88 10.10
CA SER A 125 -37.19 -14.27 10.14
C SER A 125 -36.43 -15.18 9.17
N GLU A 126 -36.11 -14.71 7.96
CA GLU A 126 -35.34 -15.49 6.98
C GLU A 126 -33.88 -15.69 7.41
N LEU A 127 -33.24 -14.64 7.93
CA LEU A 127 -31.88 -14.75 8.44
C LEU A 127 -31.82 -15.78 9.56
N MET A 128 -32.76 -15.72 10.52
CA MET A 128 -32.84 -16.71 11.60
C MET A 128 -33.09 -18.12 11.05
N LYS A 129 -34.04 -18.28 10.13
CA LYS A 129 -34.33 -19.57 9.53
C LYS A 129 -33.09 -20.20 8.87
N SER A 130 -32.31 -19.42 8.12
CA SER A 130 -31.09 -19.92 7.46
C SER A 130 -30.05 -20.46 8.45
N TRP A 131 -29.84 -19.77 9.57
CA TRP A 131 -28.92 -20.19 10.63
C TRP A 131 -29.39 -21.42 11.39
N ARG A 132 -30.72 -21.61 11.51
CA ARG A 132 -31.30 -22.83 12.11
C ARG A 132 -31.25 -24.03 11.18
N ASP A 133 -31.55 -23.83 9.90
CA ASP A 133 -31.64 -24.92 8.93
C ASP A 133 -30.25 -25.45 8.57
N ASN A 134 -29.29 -24.56 8.27
CA ASN A 134 -27.91 -24.95 7.97
C ASN A 134 -26.89 -23.86 8.37
N ARG A 135 -26.23 -24.08 9.50
CA ARG A 135 -25.23 -23.16 10.07
C ARG A 135 -24.02 -22.94 9.17
N GLU A 136 -23.56 -23.95 8.44
CA GLU A 136 -22.34 -23.87 7.62
C GLU A 136 -22.58 -23.03 6.36
N THR A 137 -23.72 -23.24 5.70
CA THR A 137 -24.15 -22.43 4.56
C THR A 137 -24.42 -20.99 5.01
N ALA A 138 -25.11 -20.79 6.13
CA ALA A 138 -25.40 -19.46 6.65
C ALA A 138 -24.13 -18.69 7.06
N ALA A 139 -23.15 -19.37 7.67
CA ALA A 139 -21.86 -18.76 8.00
C ALA A 139 -21.11 -18.30 6.74
N THR A 140 -21.14 -19.09 5.66
CA THR A 140 -20.51 -18.73 4.39
C THR A 140 -21.27 -17.61 3.66
N GLN A 141 -22.59 -17.61 3.78
CA GLN A 141 -23.46 -16.66 3.09
C GLN A 141 -23.53 -15.30 3.80
N TYR A 142 -23.53 -15.26 5.13
CA TYR A 142 -23.78 -14.06 5.92
C TYR A 142 -22.63 -13.68 6.85
N GLY A 143 -21.82 -14.64 7.31
CA GLY A 143 -20.73 -14.39 8.26
C GLY A 143 -19.74 -13.34 7.75
N GLY A 144 -19.46 -12.33 8.57
CA GLY A 144 -18.56 -11.23 8.27
C GLY A 144 -19.07 -10.26 7.19
N ARG A 145 -20.27 -10.47 6.64
CA ARG A 145 -20.85 -9.58 5.62
C ARG A 145 -21.63 -8.44 6.25
N TYR A 146 -21.67 -7.33 5.53
CA TYR A 146 -22.49 -6.17 5.89
C TYR A 146 -23.90 -6.35 5.33
N LEU A 147 -24.88 -6.44 6.22
CA LEU A 147 -26.27 -6.77 5.92
C LEU A 147 -27.19 -5.59 6.23
N ARG A 148 -28.32 -5.55 5.52
CA ARG A 148 -29.47 -4.71 5.85
C ARG A 148 -30.58 -5.63 6.31
N VAL A 149 -30.77 -5.71 7.62
CA VAL A 149 -31.74 -6.61 8.23
C VAL A 149 -33.03 -5.86 8.52
N VAL A 150 -34.11 -6.27 7.87
CA VAL A 150 -35.44 -5.70 8.06
C VAL A 150 -36.25 -6.57 9.01
N GLY A 151 -36.79 -5.98 10.07
CA GLY A 151 -37.57 -6.71 11.06
C GLY A 151 -38.39 -5.81 11.96
N THR A 152 -39.17 -6.41 12.85
CA THR A 152 -39.97 -5.67 13.83
C THR A 152 -39.23 -5.64 15.16
N VAL A 153 -39.15 -4.47 15.79
CA VAL A 153 -38.53 -4.33 17.12
C VAL A 153 -39.34 -5.10 18.15
N GLU A 154 -38.71 -6.04 18.85
CA GLU A 154 -39.30 -6.78 19.95
C GLU A 154 -38.99 -6.14 21.31
N GLY A 155 -37.79 -5.56 21.44
CA GLY A 155 -37.32 -5.02 22.69
C GLY A 155 -35.96 -4.35 22.57
N PHE A 156 -35.53 -3.79 23.69
CA PHE A 156 -34.24 -3.12 23.82
C PHE A 156 -33.54 -3.63 25.07
N GLU A 157 -32.24 -3.90 24.96
CA GLU A 157 -31.38 -4.13 26.11
C GLU A 157 -30.32 -3.03 26.18
N THR A 158 -29.90 -2.71 27.40
CA THR A 158 -28.93 -1.65 27.65
C THR A 158 -27.70 -2.25 28.30
N ALA A 159 -26.54 -2.08 27.66
CA ALA A 159 -25.24 -2.36 28.24
C ALA A 159 -24.49 -1.06 28.54
N ILE A 160 -23.28 -1.17 29.11
CA ILE A 160 -22.48 0.00 29.52
C ILE A 160 -22.15 0.88 28.31
N GLN A 161 -21.65 0.28 27.23
CA GLN A 161 -21.18 1.01 26.03
C GLN A 161 -22.03 0.75 24.77
N GLU A 162 -23.06 -0.08 24.88
CA GLU A 162 -23.85 -0.53 23.74
C GLU A 162 -25.34 -0.56 24.08
N ILE A 163 -26.16 -0.36 23.06
CA ILE A 163 -27.59 -0.61 23.09
C ILE A 163 -27.86 -1.76 22.13
N VAL A 164 -28.58 -2.78 22.61
CA VAL A 164 -28.96 -3.91 21.79
C VAL A 164 -30.41 -3.74 21.39
N VAL A 165 -30.66 -3.63 20.10
CA VAL A 165 -32.02 -3.68 19.54
C VAL A 165 -32.33 -5.14 19.22
N LEU A 166 -33.40 -5.67 19.79
CA LEU A 166 -33.86 -7.02 19.54
C LEU A 166 -34.90 -6.99 18.43
N LEU A 167 -34.64 -7.71 17.33
CA LEU A 167 -35.64 -7.91 16.28
C LEU A 167 -36.36 -9.24 16.50
N LYS A 168 -37.69 -9.17 16.36
CA LYS A 168 -38.59 -10.32 16.45
C LYS A 168 -38.33 -11.27 15.28
N THR A 169 -38.36 -12.57 15.57
CA THR A 169 -38.39 -13.63 14.56
C THR A 169 -39.62 -14.50 14.77
N ASP A 170 -39.85 -15.46 13.87
CA ASP A 170 -40.95 -16.44 14.00
C ASP A 170 -40.65 -17.52 15.06
N THR A 171 -39.54 -17.38 15.78
CA THR A 171 -39.02 -18.35 16.73
C THR A 171 -38.68 -17.67 18.06
N ASP A 172 -38.40 -18.45 19.10
CA ASP A 172 -37.96 -17.91 20.39
C ASP A 172 -36.58 -17.21 20.34
N SER A 173 -35.79 -17.46 19.28
CA SER A 173 -34.51 -16.78 19.06
C SER A 173 -34.73 -15.38 18.47
N LYS A 174 -33.80 -14.48 18.75
CA LYS A 174 -33.87 -13.08 18.32
C LYS A 174 -32.67 -12.71 17.48
N ILE A 175 -32.76 -11.58 16.80
CA ILE A 175 -31.59 -10.94 16.21
C ILE A 175 -31.15 -9.82 17.13
N ARG A 176 -29.91 -9.91 17.60
CA ARG A 176 -29.31 -8.96 18.53
C ARG A 176 -28.47 -7.97 17.73
N CYS A 177 -28.99 -6.77 17.56
CA CYS A 177 -28.31 -5.69 16.85
C CYS A 177 -27.55 -4.80 17.83
N HIS A 178 -26.22 -4.92 17.88
CA HIS A 178 -25.37 -4.15 18.78
C HIS A 178 -25.02 -2.78 18.19
N ILE A 179 -25.59 -1.73 18.77
CA ILE A 179 -25.33 -0.34 18.42
C ILE A 179 -24.41 0.27 19.47
N ARG A 180 -23.25 0.79 19.06
CA ARG A 180 -22.31 1.46 19.96
C ARG A 180 -22.82 2.84 20.37
N ARG A 181 -22.68 3.16 21.64
CA ARG A 181 -22.85 4.53 22.14
C ARG A 181 -21.59 5.31 21.83
N ASP A 182 -21.64 6.15 20.81
CA ASP A 182 -20.57 7.09 20.49
C ASP A 182 -21.06 8.54 20.60
N ALA A 183 -20.18 9.49 20.32
CA ALA A 183 -20.51 10.92 20.36
C ALA A 183 -21.57 11.35 19.33
N SER A 184 -21.97 10.46 18.41
CA SER A 184 -22.99 10.72 17.40
C SER A 184 -24.34 10.05 17.73
N PHE A 185 -24.36 9.09 18.66
CA PHE A 185 -25.54 8.33 19.02
C PHE A 185 -25.86 8.45 20.52
N HIS A 186 -26.62 9.50 20.86
CA HIS A 186 -27.07 9.79 22.20
C HIS A 186 -28.44 9.17 22.45
N ALA A 187 -28.54 7.83 22.54
CA ALA A 187 -29.82 7.18 22.81
C ALA A 187 -29.93 6.63 24.24
N GLU A 188 -31.14 6.64 24.78
CA GLU A 188 -31.51 6.08 26.07
C GLU A 188 -32.72 5.15 25.91
N VAL A 189 -32.70 4.02 26.62
CA VAL A 189 -33.79 3.03 26.59
C VAL A 189 -34.73 3.29 27.75
N ILE A 190 -35.99 3.58 27.45
CA ILE A 190 -37.08 3.68 28.41
C ILE A 190 -37.82 2.34 28.43
N ALA A 191 -37.32 1.39 29.23
CA ALA A 191 -37.74 0.00 29.21
C ALA A 191 -39.24 -0.19 29.54
N ASN A 192 -39.77 0.57 30.51
CA ASN A 192 -41.19 0.51 30.90
C ASN A 192 -42.16 0.98 29.82
N GLN A 193 -41.69 1.75 28.83
CA GLN A 193 -42.50 2.21 27.71
C GLN A 193 -42.18 1.48 26.40
N GLY A 194 -41.20 0.58 26.40
CA GLY A 194 -40.72 -0.07 25.18
C GLY A 194 -40.24 0.95 24.13
N ARG A 195 -39.53 2.00 24.57
CA ARG A 195 -39.09 3.11 23.71
C ARG A 195 -37.58 3.28 23.77
N LEU A 196 -36.99 3.54 22.62
CA LEU A 196 -35.66 4.11 22.47
C LEU A 196 -35.85 5.60 22.18
N VAL A 197 -35.25 6.46 22.99
CA VAL A 197 -35.37 7.91 22.85
C VAL A 197 -34.00 8.55 22.68
N ASP A 198 -33.93 9.68 21.99
CA ASP A 198 -32.73 10.50 21.98
C ASP A 198 -32.61 11.21 23.34
N ARG A 199 -31.40 11.23 23.89
CA ARG A 199 -31.09 11.81 25.20
C ARG A 199 -31.13 13.33 25.17
N ASN A 200 -30.88 13.95 24.02
CA ASN A 200 -30.77 15.40 23.87
C ASN A 200 -32.15 16.06 23.79
N ASP A 201 -33.06 15.53 22.96
CA ASP A 201 -34.37 16.14 22.71
C ASP A 201 -35.57 15.32 23.25
N ARG A 202 -35.31 14.14 23.84
CA ARG A 202 -36.31 13.20 24.34
C ARG A 202 -37.30 12.70 23.26
N SER A 203 -36.98 12.88 21.98
CA SER A 203 -37.78 12.37 20.88
C SER A 203 -37.69 10.86 20.81
N THR A 204 -38.76 10.21 20.35
CA THR A 204 -38.76 8.76 20.14
C THR A 204 -37.97 8.43 18.88
N ILE A 205 -36.93 7.60 19.02
CA ILE A 205 -36.17 7.05 17.92
C ILE A 205 -36.88 5.79 17.39
N LEU A 206 -37.19 4.85 18.29
CA LEU A 206 -37.88 3.60 17.97
C LEU A 206 -38.83 3.19 19.09
N THR A 207 -39.89 2.47 18.71
CA THR A 207 -40.83 1.80 19.63
C THR A 207 -40.84 0.30 19.39
N VAL A 208 -41.06 -0.49 20.44
CA VAL A 208 -41.43 -1.91 20.31
C VAL A 208 -42.66 -2.04 19.40
N GLY A 209 -42.63 -3.02 18.50
CA GLY A 209 -43.66 -3.24 17.47
C GLY A 209 -43.45 -2.45 16.17
N GLN A 210 -42.48 -1.53 16.13
CA GLN A 210 -42.17 -0.76 14.91
C GLN A 210 -41.33 -1.60 13.92
N PRO A 211 -41.68 -1.60 12.62
CA PRO A 211 -40.80 -2.14 11.60
C PRO A 211 -39.58 -1.22 11.41
N VAL A 212 -38.40 -1.82 11.34
CA VAL A 212 -37.13 -1.10 11.22
C VAL A 212 -36.19 -1.87 10.30
N ALA A 213 -35.32 -1.13 9.62
CA ALA A 213 -34.18 -1.68 8.93
C ALA A 213 -32.90 -1.31 9.69
N VAL A 214 -32.09 -2.32 9.97
CA VAL A 214 -30.82 -2.16 10.69
C VAL A 214 -29.70 -2.62 9.78
N LEU A 215 -28.73 -1.74 9.58
CA LEU A 215 -27.50 -2.05 8.89
C LEU A 215 -26.46 -2.55 9.90
N GLY A 216 -25.70 -3.58 9.59
CA GLY A 216 -24.66 -4.09 10.48
C GLY A 216 -23.88 -5.26 9.90
N THR A 217 -22.79 -5.62 10.56
CA THR A 217 -21.99 -6.80 10.18
C THR A 217 -22.48 -8.02 10.94
N CYS A 218 -22.71 -9.14 10.24
CA CYS A 218 -23.12 -10.38 10.90
C CYS A 218 -21.91 -11.10 11.51
N ASP A 219 -21.87 -11.20 12.83
CA ASP A 219 -20.81 -11.89 13.57
C ASP A 219 -21.02 -13.40 13.60
N GLY A 220 -22.27 -13.85 13.41
CA GLY A 220 -22.65 -15.25 13.42
C GLY A 220 -23.88 -15.53 14.28
N PHE A 221 -24.04 -16.81 14.64
CA PHE A 221 -25.15 -17.33 15.42
C PHE A 221 -24.62 -18.19 16.56
N ASP A 222 -25.07 -17.93 17.78
CA ASP A 222 -24.90 -18.82 18.94
C ASP A 222 -26.27 -19.31 19.43
N LEU A 223 -26.90 -18.59 20.36
CA LEU A 223 -28.32 -18.77 20.73
C LEU A 223 -29.23 -17.87 19.89
N ASP A 224 -28.70 -16.69 19.56
CA ASP A 224 -29.31 -15.63 18.78
C ASP A 224 -28.34 -15.22 17.66
N VAL A 225 -28.86 -14.65 16.57
CA VAL A 225 -28.00 -14.09 15.52
C VAL A 225 -27.48 -12.74 16.01
N LYS A 226 -26.17 -12.56 15.98
CA LYS A 226 -25.51 -11.34 16.43
C LYS A 226 -25.09 -10.49 15.24
N LEU A 227 -25.51 -9.23 15.27
CA LEU A 227 -25.01 -8.19 14.39
C LEU A 227 -24.19 -7.18 15.21
N SER A 228 -23.01 -6.82 14.72
CA SER A 228 -22.15 -5.79 15.29
C SER A 228 -22.07 -4.55 14.41
N ASN A 229 -21.57 -3.46 15.00
CA ASN A 229 -21.42 -2.16 14.35
C ASN A 229 -22.75 -1.71 13.71
N CYS A 230 -23.85 -1.94 14.41
CA CYS A 230 -25.17 -1.69 13.86
C CYS A 230 -25.50 -0.20 13.80
N ARG A 231 -26.26 0.18 12.77
CA ARG A 231 -26.87 1.49 12.61
C ARG A 231 -28.29 1.34 12.11
N ILE A 232 -29.23 2.04 12.72
CA ILE A 232 -30.62 2.06 12.25
C ILE A 232 -30.70 2.93 10.98
N GLU A 233 -31.26 2.37 9.92
CA GLU A 233 -31.47 3.06 8.65
C GLU A 233 -32.50 4.18 8.81
N GLY A 234 -32.26 5.33 8.16
CA GLY A 234 -33.11 6.52 8.30
C GLY A 234 -32.81 7.40 9.53
N MET A 235 -31.89 6.99 10.42
CA MET A 235 -31.34 7.89 11.43
C MET A 235 -30.21 8.73 10.84
N GLU A 236 -30.57 9.87 10.26
CA GLU A 236 -29.62 10.94 10.01
C GLU A 236 -29.36 11.69 11.32
N VAL A 237 -28.10 11.67 11.76
CA VAL A 237 -27.62 12.46 12.89
C VAL A 237 -27.87 13.92 12.55
N ARG A 238 -28.87 14.55 13.18
CA ARG A 238 -29.02 16.00 13.11
C ARG A 238 -27.77 16.61 13.75
N ARG A 239 -26.80 17.01 12.92
CA ARG A 239 -25.78 17.94 13.36
C ARG A 239 -26.54 19.17 13.83
N LEU A 240 -26.46 19.44 15.13
CA LEU A 240 -26.83 20.75 15.66
C LEU A 240 -25.88 21.73 14.98
N ASP A 241 -26.36 22.39 13.92
CA ASP A 241 -25.68 23.56 13.41
C ASP A 241 -25.56 24.54 14.59
N PRO A 242 -24.36 25.08 14.86
CA PRO A 242 -24.21 26.08 15.92
C PRO A 242 -25.20 27.23 15.63
N PRO A 243 -25.83 27.80 16.66
CA PRO A 243 -26.86 28.83 16.48
C PRO A 243 -26.31 29.94 15.59
N LYS A 244 -26.91 30.09 14.41
CA LYS A 244 -26.64 31.23 13.53
C LYS A 244 -27.22 32.47 14.21
N GLY A 245 -26.36 33.22 14.88
CA GLY A 245 -26.69 34.55 15.36
C GLY A 245 -25.72 35.07 16.39
N GLN A 246 -24.77 35.90 15.94
CA GLN A 246 -24.63 37.30 16.36
C GLN A 246 -23.32 37.86 15.77
N ASN A 247 -23.45 38.60 14.67
CA ASN A 247 -22.62 39.74 14.30
C ASN A 247 -23.55 40.76 13.63
#